data_AF-A0A8J6EFT3-F1
#
_entry.id   AF-A0A8J6EFT3-F1
#
_cell.length_a   1.000
_cell.length_b   1.000
_cell.length_c   1.000
_cell.angle_alpha   90.00
_cell.angle_beta   90.00
_cell.angle_gamma   90.00
#
_symmetry.space_group_name_H-M   'P 1'
#
loop_
_entity.id
_entity.type
_entity.pdbx_description
1 polymer ?
#
loop_
_entity_poly.entity_id
_entity_poly.type
_entity_poly.pdbx_seq_one_letter_code
_entity_poly.pdbx_strand_id
1 'polypeptide(L)'
;MLTFTCHLTFITQGILLVRFNAPEFSSRLSSIPLPAGPSRPSPPILLSPEEVHAVFLERGGLLKDLLPHKTVIQDWQPFQALPGNHDLLHRKSLRWMADDNVRPRVASLCTPPFPVPAGPLCFYLNIDVFGSGLRGAQEQLLSHLAAHVPGLPADVKCQLFLPPTMWRPMADFCTSVLGFQLEKGYTEQYLLEADI
;
A
#
# COMPACT_ATOMS: atom_id res chain seq x y z
N MET A 1 -7.59 10.43 41.76
CA MET A 1 -8.52 10.52 40.61
C MET A 1 -7.65 10.44 39.36
N LEU A 2 -7.52 9.26 38.78
CA LEU A 2 -6.75 9.04 37.55
C LEU A 2 -7.62 9.48 36.39
N THR A 3 -7.30 10.60 35.76
CA THR A 3 -7.89 11.01 34.50
C THR A 3 -7.42 10.01 33.43
N PHE A 4 -8.30 9.09 33.04
CA PHE A 4 -8.10 8.32 31.82
C PHE A 4 -8.30 9.26 30.65
N THR A 5 -7.21 9.74 30.07
CA THR A 5 -7.24 10.43 28.78
C THR A 5 -7.62 9.38 27.73
N CYS A 6 -8.89 9.38 27.33
CA CYS A 6 -9.36 8.53 26.24
C CYS A 6 -8.77 9.11 24.94
N HIS A 7 -7.63 8.61 24.49
CA HIS A 7 -7.09 9.00 23.20
C HIS A 7 -8.07 8.51 22.12
N LEU A 8 -8.63 9.44 21.35
CA LEU A 8 -9.47 9.09 20.21
C LEU A 8 -8.58 8.46 19.13
N THR A 9 -8.95 7.26 18.69
CA THR A 9 -8.34 6.63 17.50
C THR A 9 -8.92 7.29 16.26
N PHE A 10 -8.07 7.81 15.38
CA PHE A 10 -8.50 8.49 14.17
C PHE A 10 -8.44 7.61 12.93
N ILE A 11 -7.46 6.69 12.85
CA ILE A 11 -7.23 5.92 11.62
C ILE A 11 -6.93 4.47 11.98
N THR A 12 -7.59 3.56 11.26
CA THR A 12 -7.34 2.12 11.29
C THR A 12 -7.01 1.63 9.89
N GLN A 13 -5.84 1.01 9.72
CA GLN A 13 -5.46 0.30 8.50
C GLN A 13 -5.27 -1.18 8.82
N GLY A 14 -5.87 -2.06 8.02
CA GLY A 14 -5.55 -3.48 8.07
C GLY A 14 -4.13 -3.71 7.54
N ILE A 15 -3.36 -4.53 8.25
CA ILE A 15 -2.02 -4.95 7.86
C ILE A 15 -2.08 -6.39 7.37
N LEU A 16 -1.76 -6.59 6.09
CA LEU A 16 -1.62 -7.90 5.48
C LEU A 16 -0.15 -8.17 5.21
N LEU A 17 0.44 -9.14 5.95
CA LEU A 17 1.82 -9.55 5.76
C LEU A 17 1.87 -10.90 5.06
N VAL A 18 2.45 -10.90 3.86
CA VAL A 18 2.61 -12.10 3.03
C VAL A 18 4.07 -12.32 2.65
N ARG A 19 4.43 -13.58 2.39
CA ARG A 19 5.75 -14.00 1.94
C ARG A 19 5.67 -14.79 0.65
N PHE A 20 6.63 -14.59 -0.23
CA PHE A 20 6.79 -15.38 -1.45
C PHE A 20 8.23 -15.38 -1.94
N ASN A 21 8.58 -16.34 -2.78
CA ASN A 21 9.87 -16.38 -3.44
C ASN A 21 9.86 -15.48 -4.70
N ALA A 22 10.74 -14.49 -4.76
CA ALA A 22 10.72 -13.52 -5.87
C ALA A 22 11.04 -14.13 -7.25
N PRO A 23 12.08 -14.97 -7.40
CA PRO A 23 12.35 -15.63 -8.68
C PRO A 23 11.17 -16.49 -9.18
N GLU A 24 10.59 -17.30 -8.30
CA GLU A 24 9.44 -18.14 -8.62
C GLU A 24 8.24 -17.28 -9.05
N PHE A 25 7.89 -16.26 -8.26
CA PHE A 25 6.77 -15.37 -8.58
C PHE A 25 7.00 -14.61 -9.90
N SER A 26 8.21 -14.10 -10.12
CA SER A 26 8.57 -13.36 -11.34
C SER A 26 8.36 -14.21 -12.60
N SER A 27 8.65 -15.51 -12.53
CA SER A 27 8.49 -16.43 -13.66
C SER A 27 7.03 -16.62 -14.12
N ARG A 28 6.07 -16.39 -13.22
CA ARG A 28 4.63 -16.56 -13.47
C ARG A 28 3.85 -15.23 -13.50
N LEU A 29 4.51 -14.10 -13.30
CA LEU A 29 3.86 -12.78 -13.20
C LEU A 29 2.97 -12.47 -14.42
N SER A 30 3.42 -12.82 -15.63
CA SER A 30 2.67 -12.60 -16.87
C SER A 30 1.46 -13.51 -17.05
N SER A 31 1.36 -14.60 -16.30
CA SER A 31 0.26 -15.58 -16.39
C SER A 31 -0.75 -15.46 -15.26
N ILE A 32 -0.58 -14.51 -14.33
CA ILE A 32 -1.51 -14.30 -13.22
C ILE A 32 -2.87 -13.86 -13.78
N PRO A 33 -3.94 -14.65 -13.54
CA PRO A 33 -5.27 -14.27 -13.98
C PRO A 33 -5.76 -13.12 -13.12
N LEU A 34 -6.00 -11.97 -13.74
CA LEU A 34 -6.82 -10.93 -13.12
C LEU A 34 -8.27 -11.44 -13.04
N PRO A 35 -8.97 -11.25 -11.92
CA PRO A 35 -10.35 -11.72 -11.78
C PRO A 35 -11.24 -11.20 -12.93
N ALA A 36 -11.98 -12.10 -13.60
CA ALA A 36 -12.94 -11.73 -14.63
C ALA A 36 -14.00 -10.79 -14.05
N GLY A 37 -14.41 -9.77 -14.79
CA GLY A 37 -15.44 -8.82 -14.36
C GLY A 37 -15.93 -7.95 -15.50
N PRO A 38 -17.01 -7.18 -15.29
CA PRO A 38 -17.75 -6.49 -16.37
C PRO A 38 -16.91 -5.44 -17.10
N SER A 39 -15.83 -4.94 -16.49
CA SER A 39 -14.76 -4.19 -17.15
C SER A 39 -13.42 -4.47 -16.46
N ARG A 40 -12.34 -4.60 -17.24
CA ARG A 40 -10.98 -4.58 -16.70
C ARG A 40 -10.69 -3.14 -16.25
N PRO A 41 -10.23 -2.89 -15.02
CA PRO A 41 -9.76 -1.56 -14.64
C PRO A 41 -8.60 -1.20 -15.54
N SER A 42 -8.46 0.07 -15.87
CA SER A 42 -7.22 0.55 -16.47
C SER A 42 -6.05 0.18 -15.55
N PRO A 43 -4.90 -0.24 -16.09
CA PRO A 43 -3.71 -0.43 -15.28
C PRO A 43 -3.39 0.85 -14.50
N PRO A 44 -2.92 0.73 -13.24
CA PRO A 44 -2.45 1.87 -12.47
C PRO A 44 -1.41 2.68 -13.25
N ILE A 45 -1.56 4.00 -13.19
CA ILE A 45 -0.60 4.94 -13.76
C ILE A 45 0.44 5.32 -12.71
N LEU A 46 1.70 5.40 -13.12
CA LEU A 46 2.78 5.95 -12.32
C LEU A 46 2.66 7.48 -12.33
N LEU A 47 2.62 8.09 -11.16
CA LEU A 47 2.47 9.55 -11.04
C LEU A 47 3.83 10.25 -11.09
N SER A 48 3.90 11.38 -11.81
CA SER A 48 5.02 12.32 -11.73
C SER A 48 5.06 13.05 -10.38
N PRO A 49 6.18 13.68 -9.98
CA PRO A 49 6.23 14.50 -8.77
C PRO A 49 5.11 15.57 -8.69
N GLU A 50 4.81 16.23 -9.81
CA GLU A 50 3.76 17.23 -9.92
C GLU A 50 2.37 16.61 -9.78
N GLU A 51 2.16 15.42 -10.36
CA GLU A 51 0.90 14.69 -10.22
C GLU A 51 0.70 14.13 -8.82
N VAL A 52 1.77 13.66 -8.16
CA VAL A 52 1.73 13.27 -6.74
C VAL A 52 1.30 14.46 -5.91
N HIS A 53 1.87 15.64 -6.16
CA HIS A 53 1.47 16.85 -5.46
C HIS A 53 -0.02 17.16 -5.69
N ALA A 54 -0.47 17.17 -6.94
CA ALA A 54 -1.87 17.46 -7.28
C ALA A 54 -2.86 16.43 -6.71
N VAL A 55 -2.53 15.14 -6.76
CA VAL A 55 -3.39 14.03 -6.35
C VAL A 55 -3.38 13.86 -4.83
N PHE A 56 -2.20 13.81 -4.21
CA PHE A 56 -2.07 13.49 -2.79
C PHE A 56 -2.09 14.70 -1.85
N LEU A 57 -1.67 15.89 -2.31
CA LEU A 57 -1.18 16.94 -1.42
C LEU A 57 -1.88 18.30 -1.56
N GLU A 58 -2.22 18.73 -2.78
CA GLU A 58 -2.67 20.11 -3.06
C GLU A 58 -4.20 20.22 -3.22
N ARG A 59 -4.86 19.19 -3.77
CA ARG A 59 -6.32 19.19 -3.94
C ARG A 59 -6.97 18.49 -2.77
N GLY A 60 -7.39 19.27 -1.78
CA GLY A 60 -8.21 18.79 -0.64
C GLY A 60 -9.57 18.16 -0.99
N GLY A 61 -9.80 17.74 -2.24
CA GLY A 61 -11.06 17.18 -2.74
C GLY A 61 -10.96 15.86 -3.51
N LEU A 62 -9.77 15.27 -3.74
CA LEU A 62 -9.67 13.97 -4.45
C LEU A 62 -9.24 12.82 -3.53
N LEU A 63 -8.29 13.05 -2.63
CA LEU A 63 -7.92 12.06 -1.62
C LEU A 63 -8.42 12.39 -0.21
N LYS A 64 -9.17 13.49 0.02
CA LYS A 64 -9.88 13.69 1.30
C LYS A 64 -10.83 12.52 1.60
N ASP A 65 -11.37 11.90 0.54
CA ASP A 65 -12.32 10.79 0.66
C ASP A 65 -11.62 9.42 0.71
N LEU A 66 -10.34 9.33 0.30
CA LEU A 66 -9.57 8.08 0.27
C LEU A 66 -8.54 7.95 1.40
N LEU A 67 -7.95 9.07 1.82
CA LEU A 67 -7.00 9.15 2.94
C LEU A 67 -7.77 9.43 4.23
N PRO A 68 -7.77 8.49 5.19
CA PRO A 68 -8.33 8.74 6.50
C PRO A 68 -7.70 10.01 7.11
N HIS A 69 -8.51 11.00 7.45
CA HIS A 69 -8.07 12.27 8.04
C HIS A 69 -6.95 12.99 7.26
N LYS A 70 -6.86 12.81 5.94
CA LYS A 70 -5.81 13.40 5.09
C LYS A 70 -4.36 13.07 5.53
N THR A 71 -4.20 11.91 6.16
CA THR A 71 -2.90 11.45 6.67
C THR A 71 -2.43 10.25 5.86
N VAL A 72 -1.21 10.33 5.34
CA VAL A 72 -0.49 9.20 4.75
C VAL A 72 0.34 8.57 5.87
N ILE A 73 0.16 7.29 6.14
CA ILE A 73 1.03 6.56 7.05
C ILE A 73 2.05 5.83 6.18
N GLN A 74 3.34 6.03 6.43
CA GLN A 74 4.42 5.38 5.68
C GLN A 74 5.52 4.95 6.65
N ASP A 75 5.89 3.67 6.62
CA ASP A 75 6.83 3.06 7.57
C ASP A 75 6.54 3.39 9.05
N TRP A 76 5.26 3.30 9.44
CA TRP A 76 4.78 3.64 10.79
C TRP A 76 4.83 5.13 11.15
N GLN A 77 5.17 6.01 10.21
CA GLN A 77 5.19 7.45 10.42
C GLN A 77 3.98 8.11 9.76
N PRO A 78 3.15 8.85 10.51
CA PRO A 78 2.07 9.64 9.93
C PRO A 78 2.61 10.92 9.29
N PHE A 79 2.11 11.21 8.09
CA PHE A 79 2.40 12.41 7.33
C PHE A 79 1.07 13.06 6.95
N GLN A 80 0.72 14.16 7.62
CA GLN A 80 -0.35 15.02 7.15
C GLN A 80 0.04 15.65 5.81
N ALA A 81 -0.94 15.94 4.95
CA ALA A 81 -0.77 16.73 3.73
C ALA A 81 -0.45 18.21 4.04
N LEU A 82 0.74 18.45 4.58
CA LEU A 82 1.32 19.75 4.89
C LEU A 82 2.62 19.94 4.08
N PRO A 83 2.93 21.16 3.61
CA PRO A 83 4.11 21.42 2.79
C PRO A 83 5.43 20.81 3.32
N GLY A 84 5.69 20.91 4.62
CA GLY A 84 6.91 20.34 5.23
C GLY A 84 7.00 18.81 5.20
N ASN A 85 5.87 18.11 5.21
CA ASN A 85 5.81 16.66 5.08
C ASN A 85 6.02 16.21 3.63
N HIS A 86 5.73 17.07 2.66
CA HIS A 86 5.93 16.77 1.25
C HIS A 86 7.41 16.58 0.93
N ASP A 87 8.26 17.46 1.45
CA ASP A 87 9.72 17.35 1.27
C ASP A 87 10.28 16.07 1.89
N LEU A 88 9.71 15.62 3.02
CA LEU A 88 10.09 14.36 3.67
C LEU A 88 9.70 13.16 2.81
N LEU A 89 8.47 13.13 2.30
CA LEU A 89 7.96 12.05 1.44
C LEU A 89 8.72 11.99 0.10
N HIS A 90 9.07 13.13 -0.49
CA HIS A 90 9.89 13.19 -1.71
C HIS A 90 11.27 12.55 -1.52
N ARG A 91 11.89 12.70 -0.35
CA ARG A 91 13.21 12.10 -0.06
C ARG A 91 13.18 10.58 0.09
N LYS A 92 12.01 9.95 0.24
CA LYS A 92 11.88 8.50 0.46
C LYS A 92 11.87 7.66 -0.83
N SER A 93 12.04 8.30 -2.00
CA SER A 93 12.07 7.61 -3.31
C SER A 93 10.89 6.67 -3.53
N LEU A 94 9.71 7.09 -3.06
CA LEU A 94 8.48 6.30 -3.09
C LEU A 94 7.95 6.20 -4.52
N ARG A 95 7.39 5.04 -4.85
CA ARG A 95 6.66 4.82 -6.10
C ARG A 95 5.18 5.07 -5.86
N TRP A 96 4.63 6.09 -6.50
CA TRP A 96 3.22 6.49 -6.35
C TRP A 96 2.40 6.07 -7.56
N MET A 97 1.26 5.44 -7.33
CA MET A 97 0.36 4.99 -8.38
C MET A 97 -1.09 5.37 -8.08
N ALA A 98 -1.88 5.56 -9.13
CA ALA A 98 -3.33 5.78 -9.06
C ALA A 98 -4.03 5.07 -10.23
N ASP A 99 -5.33 4.83 -10.11
CA ASP A 99 -6.13 4.35 -11.24
C ASP A 99 -6.48 5.48 -12.24
N ASP A 100 -6.45 6.74 -11.79
CA ASP A 100 -6.69 7.94 -12.60
C ASP A 100 -6.02 9.17 -11.93
N ASN A 101 -5.43 10.09 -12.70
CA ASN A 101 -4.73 11.28 -12.17
C ASN A 101 -5.66 12.49 -11.97
N VAL A 102 -6.91 12.42 -12.42
CA VAL A 102 -7.93 13.47 -12.28
C VAL A 102 -8.99 13.11 -11.24
N ARG A 103 -9.39 11.83 -11.16
CA ARG A 103 -10.46 11.28 -10.30
C ARG A 103 -10.12 9.87 -9.79
N PRO A 104 -9.07 9.71 -8.95
CA PRO A 104 -8.68 8.40 -8.45
C PRO A 104 -9.77 7.82 -7.54
N ARG A 105 -10.02 6.51 -7.69
CA ARG A 105 -10.82 5.72 -6.74
C ARG A 105 -9.94 4.81 -5.91
N VAL A 106 -8.77 4.47 -6.42
CA VAL A 106 -7.75 3.70 -5.72
C VAL A 106 -6.39 4.29 -6.02
N ALA A 107 -5.64 4.59 -4.98
CA ALA A 107 -4.27 5.05 -5.08
C ALA A 107 -3.39 4.19 -4.19
N SER A 108 -2.09 4.15 -4.46
CA SER A 108 -1.14 3.44 -3.63
C SER A 108 0.23 4.08 -3.68
N LEU A 109 1.04 3.78 -2.67
CA LEU A 109 2.46 4.10 -2.66
C LEU A 109 3.26 2.90 -2.20
N CYS A 110 4.48 2.78 -2.67
CA CYS A 110 5.36 1.66 -2.37
C CYS A 110 6.77 2.17 -2.06
N THR A 111 7.40 1.60 -1.03
CA THR A 111 8.83 1.80 -0.78
C THR A 111 9.66 0.94 -1.73
N PRO A 112 10.88 1.36 -2.10
CA PRO A 112 11.84 0.44 -2.70
C PRO A 112 12.07 -0.78 -1.79
N PRO A 113 12.21 -2.01 -2.35
CA PRO A 113 12.57 -3.17 -1.55
C PRO A 113 13.90 -2.95 -0.82
N PHE A 114 13.96 -3.34 0.44
CA PHE A 114 15.20 -3.26 1.23
C PHE A 114 15.51 -4.61 1.90
N PRO A 115 16.80 -4.98 2.03
CA PRO A 115 17.17 -6.25 2.66
C PRO A 115 16.89 -6.24 4.15
N VAL A 116 16.40 -7.36 4.69
CA VAL A 116 16.23 -7.56 6.13
C VAL A 116 17.61 -7.82 6.76
N PRO A 117 18.04 -7.05 7.78
CA PRO A 117 19.42 -7.12 8.30
C PRO A 117 19.81 -8.45 8.98
N ALA A 118 18.85 -9.28 9.38
CA ALA A 118 19.10 -10.48 10.16
C ALA A 118 18.37 -11.71 9.58
N GLY A 119 19.10 -12.83 9.49
CA GLY A 119 18.58 -14.11 8.99
C GLY A 119 18.96 -14.40 7.53
N PRO A 120 18.32 -15.40 6.90
CA PRO A 120 18.46 -15.66 5.47
C PRO A 120 18.12 -14.41 4.66
N LEU A 121 18.77 -14.25 3.50
CA LEU A 121 18.51 -13.11 2.62
C LEU A 121 17.01 -13.03 2.30
N CYS A 122 16.41 -11.90 2.65
CA CYS A 122 15.00 -11.61 2.43
C CYS A 122 14.86 -10.11 2.23
N PHE A 123 13.93 -9.70 1.37
CA PHE A 123 13.61 -8.31 1.12
C PHE A 123 12.27 -7.95 1.75
N TYR A 124 12.16 -6.75 2.29
CA TYR A 124 10.92 -6.19 2.76
C TYR A 124 10.38 -5.22 1.72
N LEU A 125 9.06 -5.28 1.47
CA LEU A 125 8.35 -4.42 0.53
C LEU A 125 7.08 -3.88 1.19
N ASN A 126 6.99 -2.57 1.40
CA ASN A 126 5.83 -1.93 1.99
C ASN A 126 4.98 -1.28 0.91
N ILE A 127 3.69 -1.58 0.89
CA ILE A 127 2.71 -1.02 -0.02
C ILE A 127 1.52 -0.50 0.78
N ASP A 128 1.24 0.80 0.68
CA ASP A 128 0.02 1.39 1.22
C ASP A 128 -0.99 1.55 0.09
N VAL A 129 -2.21 1.06 0.30
CA VAL A 129 -3.33 1.13 -0.65
C VAL A 129 -4.48 1.90 -0.03
N PHE A 130 -4.98 2.87 -0.77
CA PHE A 130 -6.04 3.79 -0.36
C PHE A 130 -7.28 3.60 -1.24
N GLY A 131 -8.46 3.82 -0.65
CA GLY A 131 -9.75 3.68 -1.33
C GLY A 131 -10.40 2.29 -1.19
N SER A 132 -11.61 2.15 -1.70
CA SER A 132 -12.50 1.02 -1.37
C SER A 132 -12.66 -0.03 -2.47
N GLY A 133 -12.08 0.19 -3.65
CA GLY A 133 -12.22 -0.73 -4.79
C GLY A 133 -11.26 -1.91 -4.73
N LEU A 134 -11.72 -3.09 -4.29
CA LEU A 134 -10.90 -4.32 -4.21
C LEU A 134 -10.14 -4.62 -5.50
N ARG A 135 -10.83 -4.52 -6.65
CA ARG A 135 -10.20 -4.81 -7.94
C ARG A 135 -9.09 -3.83 -8.28
N GLY A 136 -9.31 -2.53 -8.05
CA GLY A 136 -8.27 -1.53 -8.22
C GLY A 136 -7.09 -1.80 -7.27
N ALA A 137 -7.35 -2.17 -6.03
CA ALA A 137 -6.30 -2.51 -5.07
C ALA A 137 -5.46 -3.73 -5.50
N GLN A 138 -6.10 -4.75 -6.09
CA GLN A 138 -5.39 -5.91 -6.65
C GLN A 138 -4.49 -5.52 -7.83
N GLU A 139 -4.95 -4.65 -8.72
CA GLU A 139 -4.15 -4.11 -9.82
C GLU A 139 -2.98 -3.25 -9.33
N GLN A 140 -3.21 -2.44 -8.28
CA GLN A 140 -2.17 -1.64 -7.62
C GLN A 140 -1.08 -2.55 -7.03
N LEU A 141 -1.47 -3.59 -6.29
CA LEU A 141 -0.55 -4.60 -5.77
C LEU A 141 0.27 -5.25 -6.91
N LEU A 142 -0.39 -5.76 -7.94
CA LEU A 142 0.28 -6.42 -9.05
C LEU A 142 1.25 -5.49 -9.80
N SER A 143 0.88 -4.22 -9.95
CA SER A 143 1.71 -3.22 -10.63
C SER A 143 2.96 -2.88 -9.83
N HIS A 144 2.87 -2.77 -8.50
CA HIS A 144 4.05 -2.62 -7.64
C HIS A 144 4.93 -3.86 -7.63
N LEU A 145 4.33 -5.05 -7.52
CA LEU A 145 5.08 -6.30 -7.58
C LEU A 145 5.81 -6.45 -8.93
N ALA A 146 5.15 -6.10 -10.03
CA ALA A 146 5.76 -6.13 -11.36
C ALA A 146 6.93 -5.14 -11.50
N ALA A 147 6.87 -4.01 -10.82
CA ALA A 147 7.93 -3.01 -10.85
C ALA A 147 9.13 -3.35 -9.95
N HIS A 148 8.90 -4.05 -8.83
CA HIS A 148 9.90 -4.19 -7.76
C HIS A 148 10.43 -5.62 -7.55
N VAL A 149 9.67 -6.64 -7.93
CA VAL A 149 10.05 -8.04 -7.68
C VAL A 149 11.02 -8.58 -8.73
N PRO A 150 10.90 -8.27 -10.04
CA PRO A 150 11.86 -8.76 -11.02
C PRO A 150 13.30 -8.36 -10.65
N GLY A 151 14.19 -9.34 -10.55
CA GLY A 151 15.59 -9.15 -10.20
C GLY A 151 15.93 -9.32 -8.71
N LEU A 152 14.93 -9.47 -7.82
CA LEU A 152 15.21 -9.84 -6.43
C LEU A 152 15.60 -11.33 -6.35
N PRO A 153 16.76 -11.68 -5.74
CA PRO A 153 17.30 -13.04 -5.78
C PRO A 153 16.76 -13.97 -4.67
N ALA A 154 15.83 -13.49 -3.84
CA ALA A 154 15.44 -14.17 -2.60
C ALA A 154 13.97 -13.96 -2.26
N ASP A 155 13.56 -14.41 -1.07
CA ASP A 155 12.19 -14.24 -0.60
C ASP A 155 11.87 -12.78 -0.30
N VAL A 156 10.62 -12.42 -0.53
CA VAL A 156 10.06 -11.09 -0.22
C VAL A 156 9.00 -11.25 0.86
N LYS A 157 9.11 -10.44 1.91
CA LYS A 157 8.03 -10.14 2.84
C LYS A 157 7.36 -8.86 2.37
N CYS A 158 6.16 -8.99 1.82
CA CYS A 158 5.36 -7.86 1.38
C CYS A 158 4.33 -7.53 2.46
N GLN A 159 4.41 -6.32 2.99
CA GLN A 159 3.45 -5.79 3.95
C GLN A 159 2.56 -4.79 3.23
N LEU A 160 1.27 -5.12 3.15
CA LEU A 160 0.25 -4.25 2.61
C LEU A 160 -0.52 -3.57 3.75
N PHE A 161 -0.68 -2.26 3.65
CA PHE A 161 -1.58 -1.47 4.48
C PHE A 161 -2.78 -1.07 3.63
N LEU A 162 -3.98 -1.35 4.10
CA LEU A 162 -5.20 -1.18 3.30
C LEU A 162 -6.44 -1.02 4.20
N PRO A 163 -7.59 -0.58 3.70
CA PRO A 163 -8.78 -0.44 4.54
C PRO A 163 -9.19 -1.76 5.20
N PRO A 164 -9.49 -1.79 6.51
CA PRO A 164 -9.86 -3.00 7.26
C PRO A 164 -10.82 -3.96 6.54
N THR A 165 -11.85 -3.41 5.91
CA THR A 165 -12.88 -4.16 5.17
C THR A 165 -12.36 -4.93 3.96
N MET A 166 -11.21 -4.54 3.41
CA MET A 166 -10.59 -5.17 2.25
C MET A 166 -9.55 -6.23 2.64
N TRP A 167 -9.19 -6.34 3.93
CA TRP A 167 -8.13 -7.25 4.36
C TRP A 167 -8.41 -8.70 3.97
N ARG A 168 -9.62 -9.20 4.27
CA ARG A 168 -9.96 -10.60 4.01
C ARG A 168 -9.98 -10.92 2.51
N PRO A 169 -10.69 -10.18 1.65
CA PRO A 169 -10.65 -10.43 0.21
C PRO A 169 -9.24 -10.29 -0.41
N MET A 170 -8.40 -9.37 0.12
CA MET A 170 -7.02 -9.23 -0.35
C MET A 170 -6.14 -10.41 0.10
N ALA A 171 -6.30 -10.89 1.33
CA ALA A 171 -5.62 -12.08 1.82
C ALA A 171 -5.97 -13.30 0.97
N ASP A 172 -7.25 -13.52 0.70
CA ASP A 172 -7.72 -14.63 -0.14
C ASP A 172 -7.14 -14.54 -1.56
N PHE A 173 -7.02 -13.34 -2.13
CA PHE A 173 -6.36 -13.11 -3.42
C PHE A 173 -4.87 -13.46 -3.38
N CYS A 174 -4.14 -12.95 -2.38
CA CYS A 174 -2.72 -13.23 -2.21
C CYS A 174 -2.45 -14.74 -2.05
N THR A 175 -3.23 -15.44 -1.22
CA THR A 175 -2.99 -16.87 -0.96
C THR A 175 -3.49 -17.77 -2.09
N SER A 176 -4.68 -17.50 -2.62
CA SER A 176 -5.35 -18.43 -3.55
C SER A 176 -5.02 -18.18 -5.01
N VAL A 177 -4.72 -16.92 -5.37
CA VAL A 177 -4.42 -16.54 -6.77
C VAL A 177 -2.91 -16.36 -6.95
N LEU A 178 -2.26 -15.60 -6.06
CA LEU A 178 -0.82 -15.34 -6.17
C LEU A 178 0.03 -16.49 -5.61
N GLY A 179 -0.54 -17.36 -4.78
CA GLY A 179 0.18 -18.46 -4.13
C GLY A 179 1.10 -18.00 -3.00
N PHE A 180 0.85 -16.82 -2.44
CA PHE A 180 1.64 -16.27 -1.35
C PHE A 180 1.32 -16.96 -0.03
N GLN A 181 2.32 -17.01 0.86
CA GLN A 181 2.15 -17.49 2.21
C GLN A 181 1.74 -16.34 3.13
N LEU A 182 0.69 -16.54 3.91
CA LEU A 182 0.31 -15.59 4.95
C LEU A 182 1.23 -15.76 6.16
N GLU A 183 1.94 -14.71 6.57
CA GLU A 183 2.86 -14.78 7.71
C GLU A 183 2.16 -14.57 9.06
N LYS A 184 1.08 -13.78 9.06
CA LYS A 184 0.30 -13.43 10.26
C LYS A 184 -1.18 -13.32 9.93
N GLY A 185 -2.02 -13.59 10.92
CA GLY A 185 -3.46 -13.32 10.84
C GLY A 185 -3.76 -11.82 10.76
N TYR A 186 -5.04 -11.49 10.82
CA TYR A 186 -5.50 -10.09 10.77
C TYR A 186 -4.86 -9.26 11.87
N THR A 187 -4.25 -8.14 11.48
CA THR A 187 -3.70 -7.14 12.38
C THR A 187 -4.05 -5.76 11.85
N GLU A 188 -4.07 -4.78 12.73
CA GLU A 188 -4.39 -3.39 12.39
C GLU A 188 -3.30 -2.45 12.88
N GLN A 189 -3.09 -1.38 12.14
CA GLN A 189 -2.38 -0.21 12.58
C GLN A 189 -3.39 0.83 13.04
N TYR A 190 -3.18 1.35 14.25
CA TYR A 190 -3.96 2.41 14.84
C TYR A 190 -3.12 3.69 14.86
N LEU A 191 -3.72 4.80 14.45
CA LEU A 191 -3.14 6.13 14.65
C LEU A 191 -3.94 6.87 15.72
N LEU A 192 -3.24 7.34 16.76
CA LEU A 192 -3.84 8.08 17.86
C LEU A 192 -3.76 9.59 17.58
N GLU A 193 -4.65 10.36 18.21
CA GLU A 193 -4.64 11.84 18.10
C GLU A 193 -3.28 12.48 18.39
N ALA A 194 -2.57 11.94 19.38
CA ALA A 194 -1.31 12.49 19.86
C ALA A 194 -0.14 12.23 18.89
N ASP A 195 -0.33 11.36 17.89
CA ASP A 195 0.69 10.99 16.92
C ASP A 195 0.65 11.87 15.66
N ILE A 196 -0.33 12.78 15.56
CA ILE A 196 -0.62 13.64 14.40
C ILE A 196 -0.02 15.05 14.58
#